data_AF-A0A930NZJ4-F1
#
_entry.id   AF-A0A930NZJ4-F1
#
_cell.length_a   1.000
_cell.length_b   1.000
_cell.length_c   1.000
_cell.angle_alpha   90.00
_cell.angle_beta   90.00
_cell.angle_gamma   90.00
#
_symmetry.space_group_name_H-M   'P 1'
#
loop_
_entity.id
_entity.type
_entity.pdbx_description
1 polymer ?
#
loop_
_entity_poly.entity_id
_entity_poly.type
_entity_poly.pdbx_seq_one_letter_code
_entity_poly.pdbx_strand_id
1 'polypeptide(L)'
;MKEIERASLMRIASDIIHVDAIIDLRELSFLENIRQKYHITQEDERKSFMLTLQEAVSCLQESQESLQQDLVGDMRKMIVSDHLFSRQENVFLLMLLACFTEKVTGYATVYSIKTPDDIIIDDSQILYIEGEFYGNYNKDIIEHYREIVNELRLIGFNFVYLPKVGEHYSLLKDDELFNFIHFLYPDINNLLINSISQQIRTLTTSDFCKEQIAKRFSIPELSESVPSLMLKIGNSVVKNQIYTNFLVIEMEDDPLFMIQELCALFMDSFQPRLLNPICESRQRFAYQGYYKQIFDAFITRKGVRSSVVVDICRGHILLPEAGVKLEGLHRREKALYALFLLESKSGGINFNKPTTGKKSLERYNRRMEIIQQKYSIIYENFGGDRAKAPILELSTNRLPMIALIKKQIRALDNVLNQGDDYLVQRNLYGNYCVKLPPELCRCIETSTRKNCAFSESEFWIKLLAM
;
A
#
# COMPACT_ATOMS: atom_id res chain seq x y z
N MET A 1 7.21 -20.32 -35.60
CA MET A 1 6.98 -19.96 -34.18
C MET A 1 8.30 -19.98 -33.44
N LYS A 2 8.63 -18.91 -32.72
CA LYS A 2 9.82 -18.80 -31.87
C LYS A 2 9.68 -19.72 -30.67
N GLU A 3 10.81 -20.03 -30.03
CA GLU A 3 10.82 -20.86 -28.81
C GLU A 3 10.01 -20.23 -27.67
N ILE A 4 10.20 -18.94 -27.43
CA ILE A 4 9.47 -18.22 -26.39
C ILE A 4 7.96 -18.20 -26.64
N GLU A 5 7.51 -18.10 -27.90
CA GLU A 5 6.08 -18.17 -28.25
C GLU A 5 5.47 -19.54 -27.90
N ARG A 6 6.20 -20.65 -28.15
CA ARG A 6 5.75 -21.99 -27.77
C ARG A 6 5.67 -22.16 -26.25
N ALA A 7 6.69 -21.67 -25.52
CA ALA A 7 6.69 -21.70 -24.06
C ALA A 7 5.55 -20.86 -23.47
N SER A 8 5.27 -19.68 -24.03
CA SER A 8 4.15 -18.81 -23.64
C SER A 8 2.81 -19.46 -23.91
N LEU A 9 2.63 -20.13 -25.06
CA LEU A 9 1.41 -20.86 -25.39
C LEU A 9 1.17 -21.99 -24.38
N MET A 10 2.22 -22.76 -24.07
CA MET A 10 2.17 -23.81 -23.06
C MET A 10 1.86 -23.25 -21.67
N ARG A 11 2.36 -22.05 -21.33
CA ARG A 11 2.07 -21.40 -20.05
C ARG A 11 0.58 -21.09 -19.92
N ILE A 12 -0.02 -20.46 -20.92
CA ILE A 12 -1.45 -20.16 -20.94
C ILE A 12 -2.27 -21.45 -20.87
N ALA A 13 -1.93 -22.46 -21.66
CA ALA A 13 -2.65 -23.73 -21.67
C ALA A 13 -2.61 -24.43 -20.30
N SER A 14 -1.45 -24.45 -19.65
CA SER A 14 -1.29 -24.99 -18.32
C SER A 14 -2.10 -24.22 -17.28
N ASP A 15 -2.05 -22.88 -17.31
CA ASP A 15 -2.78 -22.06 -16.33
C ASP A 15 -4.31 -22.24 -16.44
N ILE A 16 -4.84 -22.46 -17.66
CA ILE A 16 -6.26 -22.80 -17.88
C ILE A 16 -6.62 -24.12 -17.18
N ILE A 17 -5.86 -25.20 -17.42
CA ILE A 17 -6.14 -26.54 -16.86
C ILE A 17 -6.10 -26.55 -15.32
N HIS A 18 -5.37 -25.61 -14.71
CA HIS A 18 -5.25 -25.55 -13.24
C HIS A 18 -6.27 -24.60 -12.59
N VAL A 19 -7.07 -23.86 -13.37
CA VAL A 19 -7.77 -22.68 -12.85
C VAL A 19 -8.90 -23.02 -11.87
N ASP A 20 -9.62 -24.11 -12.12
CA ASP A 20 -10.75 -24.55 -11.28
C ASP A 20 -10.32 -25.54 -10.19
N ALA A 21 -9.00 -25.80 -10.09
CA ALA A 21 -8.36 -26.78 -9.22
C ALA A 21 -8.80 -28.25 -9.46
N ILE A 22 -9.32 -28.57 -10.65
CA ILE A 22 -9.70 -29.92 -11.08
C ILE A 22 -8.95 -30.21 -12.38
N ILE A 23 -8.24 -31.33 -12.46
CA ILE A 23 -7.56 -31.74 -13.70
C ILE A 23 -8.44 -32.77 -14.41
N ASP A 24 -9.02 -32.42 -15.56
CA ASP A 24 -9.77 -33.35 -16.40
C ASP A 24 -8.86 -34.01 -17.46
N LEU A 25 -8.96 -35.34 -17.57
CA LEU A 25 -8.22 -36.11 -18.57
C LEU A 25 -8.56 -35.71 -20.02
N ARG A 26 -9.75 -35.15 -20.26
CA ARG A 26 -10.18 -34.62 -21.57
C ARG A 26 -9.41 -33.36 -21.95
N GLU A 27 -9.17 -32.47 -21.00
CA GLU A 27 -8.32 -31.29 -21.21
C GLU A 27 -6.88 -31.70 -21.48
N LEU A 28 -6.35 -32.69 -20.73
CA LEU A 28 -5.01 -33.24 -20.99
C LEU A 28 -4.92 -33.87 -22.40
N SER A 29 -5.98 -34.55 -22.85
CA SER A 29 -6.04 -35.10 -24.21
C SER A 29 -6.03 -33.98 -25.26
N PHE A 30 -6.70 -32.86 -24.98
CA PHE A 30 -6.69 -31.70 -25.85
C PHE A 30 -5.32 -30.98 -25.85
N LEU A 31 -4.66 -30.92 -24.69
CA LEU A 31 -3.30 -30.39 -24.56
C LEU A 31 -2.31 -31.17 -25.42
N GLU A 32 -2.46 -32.50 -25.58
CA GLU A 32 -1.64 -33.28 -26.53
C GLU A 32 -1.82 -32.81 -27.98
N ASN A 33 -3.04 -32.45 -28.38
CA ASN A 33 -3.30 -31.89 -29.71
C ASN A 33 -2.61 -30.53 -29.88
N ILE A 34 -2.65 -29.68 -28.85
CA ILE A 34 -1.94 -28.40 -28.83
C ILE A 34 -0.43 -28.63 -28.98
N ARG A 35 0.15 -29.58 -28.23
CA ARG A 35 1.59 -29.91 -28.34
C ARG A 35 1.97 -30.32 -29.76
N GLN A 36 1.16 -31.17 -30.38
CA GLN A 36 1.40 -31.64 -31.74
C GLN A 36 1.26 -30.51 -32.76
N LYS A 37 0.19 -29.70 -32.68
CA LYS A 37 -0.08 -28.58 -33.61
C LYS A 37 1.04 -27.55 -33.61
N TYR A 38 1.54 -27.18 -32.43
CA TYR A 38 2.52 -26.12 -32.27
C TYR A 38 3.97 -26.61 -32.13
N HIS A 39 4.18 -27.92 -32.23
CA HIS A 39 5.49 -28.57 -32.04
C HIS A 39 6.16 -28.20 -30.71
N ILE A 40 5.38 -28.22 -29.62
CA ILE A 40 5.88 -27.93 -28.27
C ILE A 40 6.76 -29.09 -27.80
N THR A 41 8.00 -28.77 -27.47
CA THR A 41 8.98 -29.72 -26.94
C THR A 41 8.97 -29.72 -25.42
N GLN A 42 9.55 -30.75 -24.80
CA GLN A 42 9.70 -30.80 -23.33
C GLN A 42 10.51 -29.63 -22.76
N GLU A 43 11.45 -29.07 -23.53
CA GLU A 43 12.19 -27.88 -23.09
C GLU A 43 11.31 -26.62 -23.11
N ASP A 44 10.43 -26.49 -24.10
CA ASP A 44 9.43 -25.40 -24.13
C ASP A 44 8.49 -25.49 -22.92
N GLU A 45 8.07 -26.70 -22.52
CA GLU A 45 7.28 -26.92 -21.29
C GLU A 45 8.06 -26.52 -20.04
N ARG A 46 9.31 -26.96 -19.89
CA ARG A 46 10.12 -26.56 -18.72
C ARG A 46 10.29 -25.05 -18.64
N LYS A 47 10.42 -24.38 -19.79
CA LYS A 47 10.48 -22.92 -19.88
C LYS A 47 9.15 -22.27 -19.51
N SER A 48 8.01 -22.86 -19.85
CA SER A 48 6.70 -22.31 -19.50
C SER A 48 6.51 -22.17 -17.98
N PHE A 49 7.01 -23.11 -17.18
CA PHE A 49 6.99 -23.04 -15.70
C PHE A 49 7.90 -21.95 -15.10
N MET A 50 8.74 -21.31 -15.93
CA MET A 50 9.59 -20.20 -15.54
C MET A 50 9.00 -18.83 -15.90
N LEU A 51 7.93 -18.81 -16.70
CA LEU A 51 7.22 -17.61 -17.14
C LEU A 51 6.00 -17.35 -16.24
N THR A 52 5.78 -16.08 -15.95
CA THR A 52 4.50 -15.57 -15.43
C THR A 52 3.45 -15.52 -16.54
N LEU A 53 2.17 -15.42 -16.16
CA LEU A 53 1.09 -15.26 -17.13
C LEU A 53 1.24 -13.95 -17.91
N GLN A 54 1.63 -12.86 -17.24
CA GLN A 54 1.95 -11.57 -17.85
C GLN A 54 3.01 -11.71 -18.95
N GLU A 55 4.16 -12.32 -18.64
CA GLU A 55 5.23 -12.52 -19.64
C GLU A 55 4.76 -13.33 -20.85
N ALA A 56 3.95 -14.38 -20.60
CA ALA A 56 3.42 -15.22 -21.66
C ALA A 56 2.44 -14.45 -22.57
N VAL A 57 1.51 -13.70 -21.97
CA VAL A 57 0.51 -12.91 -22.71
C VAL A 57 1.19 -11.79 -23.51
N SER A 58 2.05 -10.99 -22.88
CA SER A 58 2.76 -9.90 -23.58
C SER A 58 3.60 -10.42 -24.75
N CYS A 59 4.29 -11.56 -24.58
CA CYS A 59 5.04 -12.19 -25.67
C CYS A 59 4.14 -12.58 -26.86
N LEU A 60 2.93 -13.08 -26.60
CA LEU A 60 2.02 -13.52 -27.65
C LEU A 60 1.24 -12.36 -28.27
N GLN A 61 1.02 -11.25 -27.56
CA GLN A 61 0.43 -10.03 -28.11
C GLN A 61 1.32 -9.39 -29.19
N GLU A 62 2.64 -9.58 -29.09
CA GLU A 62 3.60 -9.15 -30.12
C GLU A 62 3.74 -10.15 -31.29
N SER A 63 3.04 -11.29 -31.24
CA SER A 63 3.11 -12.31 -32.29
C SER A 63 2.19 -11.98 -33.47
N GLN A 64 2.27 -12.77 -34.55
CA GLN A 64 1.44 -12.56 -35.74
C GLN A 64 -0.05 -12.75 -35.42
N GLU A 65 -0.92 -11.91 -36.02
CA GLU A 65 -2.37 -11.96 -35.80
C GLU A 65 -2.98 -13.35 -36.05
N SER A 66 -2.49 -14.08 -37.06
CA SER A 66 -2.91 -15.46 -37.33
C SER A 66 -2.65 -16.41 -36.17
N LEU A 67 -1.51 -16.24 -35.48
CA LEU A 67 -1.18 -17.04 -34.30
C LEU A 67 -2.08 -16.66 -33.12
N GLN A 68 -2.38 -15.38 -32.93
CA GLN A 68 -3.28 -14.90 -31.88
C GLN A 68 -4.70 -15.46 -32.07
N GLN A 69 -5.22 -15.44 -33.30
CA GLN A 69 -6.52 -16.02 -33.64
C GLN A 69 -6.54 -17.55 -33.43
N ASP A 70 -5.49 -18.25 -33.86
CA ASP A 70 -5.34 -19.69 -33.64
C ASP A 70 -5.30 -20.04 -32.15
N LEU A 71 -4.55 -19.28 -31.35
CA LEU A 71 -4.44 -19.42 -29.89
C LEU A 71 -5.82 -19.31 -29.24
N VAL A 72 -6.56 -18.24 -29.50
CA VAL A 72 -7.90 -18.02 -28.93
C VAL A 72 -8.84 -19.16 -29.31
N GLY A 73 -8.82 -19.57 -30.59
CA GLY A 73 -9.66 -20.66 -31.09
C GLY A 73 -9.36 -22.01 -30.43
N ASP A 74 -8.08 -22.34 -30.23
CA ASP A 74 -7.68 -23.61 -29.63
C ASP A 74 -7.89 -23.62 -28.11
N MET A 75 -7.53 -22.55 -27.40
CA MET A 75 -7.78 -22.45 -25.96
C MET A 75 -9.27 -22.50 -25.67
N ARG A 76 -10.11 -21.81 -26.46
CA ARG A 76 -11.58 -21.90 -26.30
C ARG A 76 -12.10 -23.33 -26.43
N LYS A 77 -11.57 -24.11 -27.39
CA LYS A 77 -11.95 -25.53 -27.54
C LYS A 77 -11.48 -26.38 -26.36
N MET A 78 -10.32 -26.08 -25.80
CA MET A 78 -9.80 -26.75 -24.61
C MET A 78 -10.72 -26.52 -23.42
N ILE A 79 -11.08 -25.26 -23.14
CA ILE A 79 -11.93 -24.89 -22.02
C ILE A 79 -13.35 -25.49 -22.15
N VAL A 80 -13.88 -25.63 -23.37
CA VAL A 80 -15.23 -26.22 -23.58
C VAL A 80 -15.21 -27.76 -23.64
N SER A 81 -14.02 -28.39 -23.58
CA SER A 81 -13.86 -29.83 -23.85
C SER A 81 -14.48 -30.76 -22.80
N ASP A 82 -14.66 -30.29 -21.57
CA ASP A 82 -15.08 -31.09 -20.43
C ASP A 82 -16.61 -31.02 -20.16
N HIS A 83 -17.34 -30.18 -20.91
CA HIS A 83 -18.77 -29.87 -20.73
C HIS A 83 -19.14 -29.28 -19.35
N LEU A 84 -18.17 -28.97 -18.50
CA LEU A 84 -18.34 -28.45 -17.14
C LEU A 84 -17.68 -27.07 -16.98
N PHE A 85 -17.97 -26.19 -17.94
CA PHE A 85 -17.48 -24.82 -17.98
C PHE A 85 -17.67 -24.06 -16.66
N SER A 86 -16.57 -23.80 -15.96
CA SER A 86 -16.52 -23.09 -14.69
C SER A 86 -16.49 -21.57 -14.89
N ARG A 87 -16.78 -20.83 -13.82
CA ARG A 87 -16.72 -19.35 -13.86
C ARG A 87 -15.29 -18.88 -14.07
N GLN A 88 -14.31 -19.53 -13.43
CA GLN A 88 -12.91 -19.17 -13.48
C GLN A 88 -12.30 -19.37 -14.87
N GLU A 89 -12.65 -20.48 -15.52
CA GLU A 89 -12.35 -20.73 -16.92
C GLU A 89 -12.92 -19.66 -17.86
N ASN A 90 -14.14 -19.19 -17.59
CA ASN A 90 -14.72 -18.11 -18.38
C ASN A 90 -14.01 -16.77 -18.17
N VAL A 91 -13.45 -16.51 -16.98
CA VAL A 91 -12.58 -15.33 -16.77
C VAL A 91 -11.29 -15.46 -17.58
N PHE A 92 -10.71 -16.66 -17.68
CA PHE A 92 -9.58 -16.90 -18.59
C PHE A 92 -9.96 -16.67 -20.05
N LEU A 93 -11.13 -17.15 -20.48
CA LEU A 93 -11.62 -16.90 -21.84
C LEU A 93 -11.81 -15.40 -22.10
N LEU A 94 -12.36 -14.65 -21.13
CA LEU A 94 -12.48 -13.20 -21.23
C LEU A 94 -11.10 -12.54 -21.37
N MET A 95 -10.09 -12.97 -20.61
CA MET A 95 -8.72 -12.49 -20.78
C MET A 95 -8.19 -12.75 -22.19
N LEU A 96 -8.39 -13.95 -22.73
CA LEU A 96 -7.95 -14.29 -24.09
C LEU A 96 -8.63 -13.39 -25.13
N LEU A 97 -9.93 -13.19 -25.01
CA LEU A 97 -10.68 -12.32 -25.92
C LEU A 97 -10.22 -10.87 -25.82
N ALA A 98 -10.02 -10.37 -24.60
CA ALA A 98 -9.59 -9.00 -24.36
C ALA A 98 -8.16 -8.73 -24.87
N CYS A 99 -7.24 -9.67 -24.67
CA CYS A 99 -5.82 -9.46 -25.01
C CYS A 99 -5.46 -9.78 -26.47
N PHE A 100 -6.23 -10.62 -27.17
CA PHE A 100 -5.85 -11.16 -28.50
C PHE A 100 -6.91 -10.93 -29.59
N THR A 101 -8.01 -10.24 -29.31
CA THR A 101 -9.06 -9.94 -30.31
C THR A 101 -9.60 -8.54 -30.13
N GLU A 102 -10.21 -7.99 -31.19
CA GLU A 102 -10.91 -6.69 -31.15
C GLU A 102 -12.34 -6.79 -30.58
N LYS A 103 -12.67 -7.88 -29.87
CA LYS A 103 -14.03 -8.08 -29.33
C LYS A 103 -14.32 -7.23 -28.11
N VAL A 104 -13.30 -6.86 -27.34
CA VAL A 104 -13.42 -6.03 -26.15
C VAL A 104 -12.91 -4.65 -26.53
N THR A 105 -13.71 -3.62 -26.24
CA THR A 105 -13.31 -2.22 -26.39
C THR A 105 -12.26 -1.85 -25.33
N GLY A 106 -11.26 -1.07 -25.73
CA GLY A 106 -10.15 -0.69 -24.86
C GLY A 106 -8.96 -1.65 -24.84
N TYR A 107 -7.83 -1.14 -24.36
CA TYR A 107 -6.59 -1.90 -24.26
C TYR A 107 -6.57 -2.79 -23.01
N ALA A 108 -6.24 -4.08 -23.21
CA ALA A 108 -6.21 -5.07 -22.14
C ALA A 108 -4.79 -5.53 -21.80
N THR A 109 -4.44 -5.45 -20.52
CA THR A 109 -3.13 -5.84 -19.98
C THR A 109 -3.28 -6.87 -18.87
N VAL A 110 -2.36 -7.84 -18.82
CA VAL A 110 -2.26 -8.81 -17.73
C VAL A 110 -1.12 -8.44 -16.79
N TYR A 111 -1.38 -8.44 -15.49
CA TYR A 111 -0.38 -8.25 -14.45
C TYR A 111 -0.24 -9.52 -13.61
N SER A 112 0.99 -9.99 -13.40
CA SER A 112 1.30 -11.14 -12.54
C SER A 112 2.12 -10.68 -11.34
N ILE A 113 1.51 -10.59 -10.17
CA ILE A 113 2.19 -10.10 -8.97
C ILE A 113 2.45 -11.19 -7.94
N LYS A 114 3.61 -11.09 -7.29
CA LYS A 114 3.86 -11.83 -6.07
C LYS A 114 3.12 -11.18 -4.91
N THR A 115 1.88 -11.56 -4.73
CA THR A 115 1.02 -11.01 -3.69
C THR A 115 1.52 -11.41 -2.30
N PRO A 116 1.64 -10.48 -1.34
CA PRO A 116 1.88 -10.80 0.06
C PRO A 116 0.83 -11.75 0.63
N ASP A 117 1.23 -12.64 1.54
CA ASP A 117 0.34 -13.68 2.11
C ASP A 117 -0.88 -13.10 2.86
N ASP A 118 -0.80 -11.86 3.32
CA ASP A 118 -1.89 -11.15 4.03
C ASP A 118 -2.93 -10.52 3.09
N ILE A 119 -2.66 -10.45 1.79
CA ILE A 119 -3.56 -9.87 0.80
C ILE A 119 -4.38 -10.97 0.14
N ILE A 120 -5.67 -10.99 0.46
CA ILE A 120 -6.64 -11.90 -0.14
C ILE A 120 -7.59 -11.07 -0.99
N ILE A 121 -7.55 -11.31 -2.31
CA ILE A 121 -8.46 -10.72 -3.28
C ILE A 121 -9.51 -11.75 -3.69
N ASP A 122 -10.76 -11.30 -3.64
CA ASP A 122 -11.95 -12.09 -3.94
C ASP A 122 -12.12 -12.25 -5.47
N ASP A 123 -12.34 -13.49 -5.94
CA ASP A 123 -12.49 -13.82 -7.37
C ASP A 123 -13.81 -13.29 -7.98
N SER A 124 -14.69 -12.71 -7.16
CA SER A 124 -15.97 -12.13 -7.55
C SER A 124 -16.00 -10.61 -7.48
N GLN A 125 -14.85 -9.94 -7.45
CA GLN A 125 -14.79 -8.48 -7.44
C GLN A 125 -14.16 -7.93 -8.71
N ILE A 126 -14.76 -6.85 -9.23
CA ILE A 126 -14.16 -5.99 -10.25
C ILE A 126 -13.96 -4.62 -9.63
N LEU A 127 -12.73 -4.14 -9.61
CA LEU A 127 -12.36 -2.84 -9.08
C LEU A 127 -12.26 -1.83 -10.21
N TYR A 128 -12.93 -0.69 -10.06
CA TYR A 128 -12.62 0.49 -10.87
C TYR A 128 -11.30 1.11 -10.37
N ILE A 129 -10.36 1.34 -11.30
CA ILE A 129 -9.07 1.97 -11.00
C ILE A 129 -8.87 3.21 -11.86
N GLU A 130 -8.17 4.20 -11.29
CA GLU A 130 -7.69 5.40 -11.97
C GLU A 130 -6.49 5.96 -11.19
N GLY A 131 -5.48 6.46 -11.90
CA GLY A 131 -4.28 7.07 -11.33
C GLY A 131 -4.51 8.52 -10.90
N GLU A 132 -5.42 9.22 -11.57
CA GLU A 132 -5.90 10.57 -11.27
C GLU A 132 -7.42 10.63 -11.33
N PHE A 133 -8.04 11.73 -10.90
CA PHE A 133 -9.50 11.83 -10.90
C PHE A 133 -10.05 12.20 -12.28
N TYR A 134 -10.76 11.28 -12.94
CA TYR A 134 -11.39 11.51 -14.23
C TYR A 134 -12.86 11.89 -14.06
N GLY A 135 -13.14 13.20 -14.05
CA GLY A 135 -14.46 13.74 -13.68
C GLY A 135 -15.64 13.24 -14.51
N ASN A 136 -15.46 13.06 -15.84
CA ASN A 136 -16.54 12.57 -16.71
C ASN A 136 -16.87 11.11 -16.41
N TYR A 137 -15.86 10.23 -16.40
CA TYR A 137 -16.03 8.81 -16.06
C TYR A 137 -16.65 8.60 -14.69
N ASN A 138 -16.17 9.32 -13.66
CA ASN A 138 -16.74 9.23 -12.32
C ASN A 138 -18.20 9.70 -12.28
N LYS A 139 -18.53 10.76 -13.02
CA LYS A 139 -19.91 11.24 -13.13
C LYS A 139 -20.81 10.18 -13.77
N ASP A 140 -20.40 9.61 -14.90
CA ASP A 140 -21.18 8.61 -15.64
C ASP A 140 -21.36 7.32 -14.81
N ILE A 141 -20.31 6.87 -14.12
CA ILE A 141 -20.39 5.76 -13.16
C ILE A 141 -21.38 6.06 -12.05
N ILE A 142 -21.41 7.28 -11.50
CA ILE A 142 -22.35 7.65 -10.44
C ILE A 142 -23.79 7.71 -10.95
N GLU A 143 -24.01 8.30 -12.14
CA GLU A 143 -25.33 8.41 -12.76
C GLU A 143 -25.93 7.03 -13.08
N HIS A 144 -25.09 6.07 -13.51
CA HIS A 144 -25.49 4.72 -13.89
C HIS A 144 -25.06 3.62 -12.90
N TYR A 145 -24.76 4.00 -11.65
CA TYR A 145 -24.14 3.08 -10.69
C TYR A 145 -24.99 1.82 -10.45
N ARG A 146 -26.32 1.99 -10.36
CA ARG A 146 -27.24 0.89 -10.09
C ARG A 146 -27.29 -0.09 -11.27
N GLU A 147 -27.32 0.43 -12.49
CA GLU A 147 -27.31 -0.32 -13.73
C GLU A 147 -26.01 -1.13 -13.83
N ILE A 148 -24.85 -0.46 -13.67
CA ILE A 148 -23.52 -1.09 -13.68
C ILE A 148 -23.44 -2.26 -12.68
N VAL A 149 -23.86 -2.02 -11.43
CA VAL A 149 -23.84 -3.04 -10.39
C VAL A 149 -24.74 -4.22 -10.74
N ASN A 150 -25.91 -3.97 -11.34
CA ASN A 150 -26.83 -5.03 -11.71
C ASN A 150 -26.28 -5.87 -12.86
N GLU A 151 -25.72 -5.25 -13.90
CA GLU A 151 -25.10 -5.94 -15.05
C GLU A 151 -23.99 -6.88 -14.58
N LEU A 152 -23.03 -6.36 -13.80
CA LEU A 152 -21.93 -7.17 -13.28
C LEU A 152 -22.41 -8.27 -12.33
N ARG A 153 -23.49 -8.02 -11.57
CA ARG A 153 -24.06 -9.04 -10.68
C ARG A 153 -24.70 -10.19 -11.46
N LEU A 154 -25.26 -9.95 -12.64
CA LEU A 154 -25.82 -11.02 -13.49
C LEU A 154 -24.74 -12.04 -13.84
N ILE A 155 -23.50 -11.60 -14.09
CA ILE A 155 -22.35 -12.46 -14.36
C ILE A 155 -21.56 -12.89 -13.10
N GLY A 156 -22.12 -12.64 -11.91
CA GLY A 156 -21.57 -13.10 -10.64
C GLY A 156 -20.41 -12.26 -10.10
N PHE A 157 -20.27 -11.01 -10.56
CA PHE A 157 -19.29 -10.06 -10.06
C PHE A 157 -19.93 -8.97 -9.19
N ASN A 158 -19.14 -8.46 -8.24
CA ASN A 158 -19.45 -7.31 -7.40
C ASN A 158 -18.55 -6.16 -7.82
N PHE A 159 -19.17 -5.05 -8.21
CA PHE A 159 -18.46 -3.86 -8.61
C PHE A 159 -17.98 -3.07 -7.39
N VAL A 160 -16.67 -2.88 -7.29
CA VAL A 160 -16.03 -2.10 -6.23
C VAL A 160 -15.67 -0.74 -6.80
N TYR A 161 -16.40 0.28 -6.35
CA TYR A 161 -16.17 1.68 -6.70
C TYR A 161 -15.99 2.49 -5.42
N LEU A 162 -14.76 2.93 -5.15
CA LEU A 162 -14.36 3.43 -3.84
C LEU A 162 -15.14 4.66 -3.34
N PRO A 163 -15.53 5.63 -4.18
CA PRO A 163 -16.36 6.75 -3.73
C PRO A 163 -17.71 6.29 -3.16
N LYS A 164 -18.34 5.25 -3.73
CA LYS A 164 -19.59 4.68 -3.19
C LYS A 164 -19.35 3.90 -1.89
N VAL A 165 -18.19 3.26 -1.75
CA VAL A 165 -17.78 2.63 -0.49
C VAL A 165 -17.63 3.70 0.61
N GLY A 166 -16.95 4.82 0.32
CA GLY A 166 -16.81 5.94 1.25
C GLY A 166 -18.14 6.61 1.62
N GLU A 167 -19.05 6.76 0.65
CA GLU A 167 -20.43 7.22 0.89
C GLU A 167 -21.17 6.28 1.86
N HIS A 168 -21.03 4.97 1.67
CA HIS A 168 -21.66 3.98 2.53
C HIS A 168 -21.18 4.07 3.98
N TYR A 169 -19.86 4.19 4.21
CA TYR A 169 -19.30 4.42 5.55
C TYR A 169 -19.66 5.79 6.14
N SER A 170 -19.95 6.79 5.30
CA SER A 170 -20.41 8.11 5.74
C SER A 170 -21.83 8.10 6.31
N LEU A 171 -22.61 7.04 6.07
CA LEU A 171 -23.94 6.86 6.69
C LEU A 171 -23.88 6.50 8.18
N LEU A 172 -22.73 6.01 8.67
CA LEU A 172 -22.51 5.67 10.07
C LEU A 172 -22.18 6.91 10.90
N LYS A 173 -22.75 6.98 12.10
CA LYS A 173 -22.34 7.98 13.10
C LYS A 173 -20.90 7.72 13.54
N ASP A 174 -20.24 8.76 14.06
CA ASP A 174 -18.84 8.68 14.49
C ASP A 174 -18.60 7.55 15.50
N ASP A 175 -19.47 7.41 16.52
CA ASP A 175 -19.36 6.34 17.52
C ASP A 175 -19.57 4.94 16.92
N GLU A 176 -20.44 4.80 15.91
CA GLU A 176 -20.70 3.53 15.23
C GLU A 176 -19.50 3.10 14.40
N LEU A 177 -18.93 4.02 13.62
CA LEU A 177 -17.74 3.78 12.81
C LEU A 177 -16.51 3.52 13.69
N PHE A 178 -16.37 4.26 14.80
CA PHE A 178 -15.34 4.03 15.79
C PHE A 178 -15.41 2.59 16.34
N ASN A 179 -16.60 2.17 16.80
CA ASN A 179 -16.80 0.82 17.33
C ASN A 179 -16.58 -0.25 16.27
N PHE A 180 -16.97 0.00 15.02
CA PHE A 180 -16.73 -0.90 13.89
C PHE A 180 -15.24 -1.10 13.64
N ILE A 181 -14.45 -0.02 13.54
CA ILE A 181 -12.99 -0.11 13.33
C ILE A 181 -12.31 -0.77 14.53
N HIS A 182 -12.71 -0.43 15.75
CA HIS A 182 -12.18 -1.04 16.97
C HIS A 182 -12.49 -2.54 17.05
N PHE A 183 -13.66 -2.98 16.55
CA PHE A 183 -13.99 -4.40 16.46
C PHE A 183 -13.08 -5.14 15.48
N LEU A 184 -12.84 -4.55 14.30
CA LEU A 184 -11.97 -5.14 13.29
C LEU A 184 -10.49 -5.17 13.74
N TYR A 185 -10.06 -4.17 14.52
CA TYR A 185 -8.67 -4.01 14.94
C TYR A 185 -8.60 -3.60 16.43
N PRO A 186 -8.69 -4.57 17.37
CA PRO A 186 -8.83 -4.27 18.80
C PRO A 186 -7.58 -3.64 19.44
N ASP A 187 -6.40 -3.83 18.85
CA ASP A 187 -5.13 -3.31 19.38
C ASP A 187 -4.80 -1.89 18.87
N ILE A 188 -5.65 -1.31 18.04
CA ILE A 188 -5.41 -0.01 17.43
C ILE A 188 -5.70 1.14 18.40
N ASN A 189 -4.90 2.20 18.36
CA ASN A 189 -5.11 3.35 19.25
C ASN A 189 -6.26 4.25 18.79
N ASN A 190 -6.95 4.90 19.74
CA ASN A 190 -8.13 5.74 19.44
C ASN A 190 -7.83 6.93 18.50
N LEU A 191 -6.61 7.48 18.52
CA LEU A 191 -6.25 8.59 17.63
C LEU A 191 -6.18 8.13 16.17
N LEU A 192 -5.65 6.93 15.94
CA LEU A 192 -5.56 6.31 14.64
C LEU A 192 -6.94 5.89 14.15
N ILE A 193 -7.83 5.38 15.01
CA ILE A 193 -9.24 5.14 14.65
C ILE A 193 -9.89 6.40 14.12
N ASN A 194 -9.76 7.54 14.83
CA ASN A 194 -10.32 8.80 14.39
C ASN A 194 -9.75 9.26 13.03
N SER A 195 -8.46 9.02 12.79
CA SER A 195 -7.82 9.32 11.51
C SER A 195 -8.37 8.44 10.38
N ILE A 196 -8.53 7.13 10.63
CA ILE A 196 -9.10 6.17 9.67
C ILE A 196 -10.55 6.54 9.35
N SER A 197 -11.35 6.87 10.37
CA SER A 197 -12.74 7.30 10.22
C SER A 197 -12.89 8.50 9.30
N GLN A 198 -11.97 9.47 9.35
CA GLN A 198 -11.97 10.61 8.44
C GLN A 198 -11.56 10.19 7.02
N GLN A 199 -10.51 9.38 6.89
CA GLN A 199 -9.96 8.98 5.60
C GLN A 199 -10.87 8.07 4.79
N ILE A 200 -11.57 7.14 5.44
CA ILE A 200 -12.49 6.23 4.74
C ILE A 200 -13.69 6.98 4.13
N ARG A 201 -14.11 8.08 4.78
CA ARG A 201 -15.19 8.94 4.30
C ARG A 201 -14.78 9.83 3.12
N THR A 202 -13.48 10.08 2.96
CA THR A 202 -12.91 10.86 1.85
C THR A 202 -12.10 9.99 0.89
N LEU A 203 -12.39 8.68 0.85
CA LEU A 203 -11.64 7.72 0.05
C LEU A 203 -11.82 8.03 -1.44
N THR A 204 -10.70 8.25 -2.14
CA THR A 204 -10.68 8.39 -3.59
C THR A 204 -10.08 7.14 -4.24
N THR A 205 -10.48 6.85 -5.48
CA THR A 205 -9.91 5.75 -6.26
C THR A 205 -8.41 5.98 -6.52
N SER A 206 -8.03 7.22 -6.87
CA SER A 206 -6.63 7.60 -7.09
C SER A 206 -5.71 7.34 -5.89
N ASP A 207 -6.12 7.76 -4.69
CA ASP A 207 -5.31 7.54 -3.48
C ASP A 207 -5.12 6.05 -3.20
N PHE A 208 -6.17 5.25 -3.37
CA PHE A 208 -6.09 3.81 -3.19
C PHE A 208 -5.18 3.15 -4.24
N CYS A 209 -5.25 3.57 -5.51
CA CYS A 209 -4.37 3.05 -6.56
C CYS A 209 -2.91 3.36 -6.26
N LYS A 210 -2.59 4.60 -5.87
CA LYS A 210 -1.21 5.01 -5.54
C LYS A 210 -0.67 4.36 -4.27
N GLU A 211 -1.48 4.18 -3.24
CA GLU A 211 -1.00 3.64 -1.97
C GLU A 211 -1.10 2.11 -1.87
N GLN A 212 -2.20 1.50 -2.34
CA GLN A 212 -2.39 0.05 -2.23
C GLN A 212 -1.92 -0.68 -3.47
N ILE A 213 -2.39 -0.31 -4.66
CA ILE A 213 -2.09 -1.07 -5.86
C ILE A 213 -0.62 -0.86 -6.26
N ALA A 214 -0.16 0.38 -6.33
CA ALA A 214 1.20 0.69 -6.77
C ALA A 214 2.26 0.22 -5.77
N LYS A 215 2.09 0.53 -4.48
CA LYS A 215 3.12 0.24 -3.46
C LYS A 215 2.96 -1.12 -2.82
N ARG A 216 1.75 -1.50 -2.38
CA ARG A 216 1.55 -2.73 -1.60
C ARG A 216 1.39 -3.96 -2.49
N PHE A 217 0.60 -3.85 -3.56
CA PHE A 217 0.47 -4.94 -4.54
C PHE A 217 1.68 -5.00 -5.48
N SER A 218 2.53 -3.96 -5.46
CA SER A 218 3.74 -3.84 -6.26
C SER A 218 3.46 -3.78 -7.77
N ILE A 219 2.44 -3.00 -8.18
CA ILE A 219 2.12 -2.70 -9.59
C ILE A 219 2.29 -1.19 -9.84
N PRO A 220 3.52 -0.65 -9.86
CA PRO A 220 3.76 0.78 -9.94
C PRO A 220 3.14 1.45 -11.17
N GLU A 221 2.98 0.71 -12.27
CA GLU A 221 2.39 1.17 -13.53
C GLU A 221 0.95 1.66 -13.35
N LEU A 222 0.19 1.09 -12.41
CA LEU A 222 -1.20 1.46 -12.18
C LEU A 222 -1.35 2.76 -11.36
N SER A 223 -0.27 3.36 -10.86
CA SER A 223 -0.31 4.67 -10.17
C SER A 223 -0.73 5.83 -11.09
N GLU A 224 -0.53 5.67 -12.39
CA GLU A 224 -0.87 6.64 -13.45
C GLU A 224 -1.88 6.03 -14.44
N SER A 225 -2.65 5.02 -13.99
CA SER A 225 -3.65 4.36 -14.84
C SER A 225 -4.72 5.33 -15.35
N VAL A 226 -5.11 5.17 -16.61
CA VAL A 226 -6.37 5.73 -17.10
C VAL A 226 -7.55 4.98 -16.47
N PRO A 227 -8.80 5.49 -16.53
CA PRO A 227 -9.97 4.78 -16.03
C PRO A 227 -10.01 3.36 -16.58
N SER A 228 -10.01 2.36 -15.68
CA SER A 228 -9.91 0.96 -16.09
C SER A 228 -10.70 0.05 -15.15
N LEU A 229 -11.04 -1.14 -15.64
CA LEU A 229 -11.56 -2.25 -14.83
C LEU A 229 -10.43 -3.23 -14.50
N MET A 230 -10.26 -3.53 -13.23
CA MET A 230 -9.31 -4.52 -12.75
C MET A 230 -10.06 -5.71 -12.13
N LEU A 231 -9.79 -6.92 -12.62
CA LEU A 231 -10.35 -8.16 -12.08
C LEU A 231 -9.28 -9.23 -11.93
N LYS A 232 -9.44 -10.08 -10.92
CA LYS A 232 -8.55 -11.23 -10.71
C LYS A 232 -8.90 -12.35 -11.69
N ILE A 233 -7.90 -12.85 -12.40
CA ILE A 233 -8.02 -14.02 -13.28
C ILE A 233 -7.89 -15.30 -12.44
N GLY A 234 -6.86 -15.37 -11.61
CA GLY A 234 -6.54 -16.54 -10.80
C GLY A 234 -5.12 -16.50 -10.28
N ASN A 235 -4.71 -17.57 -9.60
CA ASN A 235 -3.36 -17.71 -9.08
C ASN A 235 -2.57 -18.68 -9.95
N SER A 236 -1.28 -18.45 -10.11
CA SER A 236 -0.40 -19.35 -10.85
C SER A 236 0.92 -19.54 -10.12
N VAL A 237 1.57 -20.69 -10.32
CA VAL A 237 2.81 -21.03 -9.63
C VAL A 237 3.98 -20.87 -10.60
N VAL A 238 4.98 -20.09 -10.21
CA VAL A 238 6.22 -19.85 -10.97
C VAL A 238 7.39 -20.00 -10.02
N LYS A 239 8.31 -20.93 -10.31
CA LYS A 239 9.50 -21.19 -9.46
C LYS A 239 9.16 -21.38 -7.96
N ASN A 240 8.10 -22.13 -7.66
CA ASN A 240 7.56 -22.35 -6.30
C ASN A 240 7.09 -21.09 -5.58
N GLN A 241 6.76 -20.03 -6.30
CA GLN A 241 6.14 -18.82 -5.76
C GLN A 241 4.75 -18.65 -6.38
N ILE A 242 3.80 -18.24 -5.55
CA ILE A 242 2.43 -17.97 -5.99
C ILE A 242 2.39 -16.54 -6.53
N TYR A 243 1.86 -16.41 -7.74
CA TYR A 243 1.57 -15.14 -8.38
C TYR A 243 0.06 -15.00 -8.52
N THR A 244 -0.50 -13.86 -8.11
CA THR A 244 -1.88 -13.50 -8.43
C THR A 244 -1.89 -12.77 -9.75
N ASN A 245 -2.77 -13.20 -10.65
CA ASN A 245 -2.89 -12.64 -11.99
C ASN A 245 -4.13 -11.77 -12.09
N PHE A 246 -3.96 -10.57 -12.64
CA PHE A 246 -5.01 -9.59 -12.85
C PHE A 246 -5.15 -9.27 -14.33
N LEU A 247 -6.38 -9.10 -14.77
CA LEU A 247 -6.72 -8.48 -16.04
C LEU A 247 -7.10 -7.03 -15.76
N VAL A 248 -6.50 -6.11 -16.52
CA VAL A 248 -6.85 -4.69 -16.51
C VAL A 248 -7.31 -4.31 -17.91
N ILE A 249 -8.50 -3.73 -18.02
CA ILE A 249 -9.09 -3.29 -19.29
C ILE A 249 -9.32 -1.78 -19.19
N GLU A 250 -8.64 -1.02 -20.05
CA GLU A 250 -8.78 0.43 -20.14
C GLU A 250 -10.17 0.82 -20.68
N MET A 251 -10.76 1.86 -20.10
CA MET A 251 -12.02 2.41 -20.56
C MET A 251 -11.77 3.50 -21.60
N GLU A 252 -12.25 3.30 -22.82
CA GLU A 252 -12.16 4.27 -23.93
C GLU A 252 -13.49 5.03 -24.17
N ASP A 253 -14.61 4.49 -23.69
CA ASP A 253 -15.98 4.96 -23.96
C ASP A 253 -16.82 5.09 -22.67
N ASP A 254 -18.14 5.27 -22.82
CA ASP A 254 -19.12 5.25 -21.74
C ASP A 254 -18.95 3.99 -20.85
N PRO A 255 -18.69 4.16 -19.53
CA PRO A 255 -18.52 3.06 -18.59
C PRO A 255 -19.66 2.03 -18.61
N LEU A 256 -20.91 2.49 -18.75
CA LEU A 256 -22.05 1.58 -18.76
C LEU A 256 -22.04 0.69 -20.00
N PHE A 257 -21.82 1.30 -21.17
CA PHE A 257 -21.76 0.60 -22.44
C PHE A 257 -20.65 -0.47 -22.45
N MET A 258 -19.43 -0.11 -22.07
CA MET A 258 -18.31 -1.06 -22.02
C MET A 258 -18.58 -2.22 -21.06
N ILE A 259 -19.18 -1.96 -19.90
CA ILE A 259 -19.55 -3.01 -18.94
C ILE A 259 -20.63 -3.93 -19.52
N GLN A 260 -21.61 -3.38 -20.26
CA GLN A 260 -22.63 -4.18 -20.95
C GLN A 260 -22.01 -5.07 -22.03
N GLU A 261 -21.08 -4.56 -22.84
CA GLU A 261 -20.35 -5.35 -23.83
C GLU A 261 -19.56 -6.48 -23.19
N LEU A 262 -18.83 -6.18 -22.10
CA LEU A 262 -18.08 -7.18 -21.35
C LEU A 262 -19.01 -8.26 -20.76
N CYS A 263 -20.16 -7.86 -20.20
CA CYS A 263 -21.14 -8.80 -19.67
C CYS A 263 -21.74 -9.68 -20.77
N ALA A 264 -22.05 -9.11 -21.94
CA ALA A 264 -22.55 -9.87 -23.08
C ALA A 264 -21.54 -10.93 -23.54
N LEU A 265 -20.27 -10.56 -23.69
CA LEU A 265 -19.19 -11.49 -24.03
C LEU A 265 -19.02 -12.61 -23.00
N PHE A 266 -19.13 -12.27 -21.71
CA PHE A 266 -19.06 -13.24 -20.64
C PHE A 266 -20.24 -14.23 -20.69
N MET A 267 -21.46 -13.73 -20.93
CA MET A 267 -22.68 -14.53 -21.00
C MET A 267 -22.80 -15.40 -22.26
N ASP A 268 -22.20 -14.98 -23.37
CA ASP A 268 -22.13 -15.78 -24.60
C ASP A 268 -21.40 -17.12 -24.40
N SER A 269 -20.52 -17.18 -23.40
CA SER A 269 -19.69 -18.34 -23.12
C SER A 269 -20.12 -19.08 -21.84
N PHE A 270 -20.56 -18.37 -20.81
CA PHE A 270 -21.00 -18.96 -19.53
C PHE A 270 -22.38 -18.45 -19.15
N GLN A 271 -23.27 -19.34 -18.73
CA GLN A 271 -24.57 -18.97 -18.16
C GLN A 271 -24.51 -19.09 -16.63
N PRO A 272 -24.46 -17.96 -15.89
CA PRO A 272 -24.35 -17.96 -14.44
C PRO A 272 -25.55 -18.66 -13.79
N ARG A 273 -25.28 -19.66 -12.94
CA ARG A 273 -26.33 -20.41 -12.22
C ARG A 273 -26.68 -19.81 -10.87
N LEU A 274 -25.78 -19.02 -10.29
CA LEU A 274 -25.92 -18.40 -8.98
C LEU A 274 -25.49 -16.93 -9.05
N LEU A 275 -26.36 -16.04 -8.58
CA LEU A 275 -25.98 -14.67 -8.25
C LEU A 275 -25.15 -14.71 -6.96
N ASN A 276 -24.04 -13.96 -6.92
CA ASN A 276 -23.22 -13.81 -5.70
C ASN A 276 -23.35 -12.39 -5.13
N PRO A 277 -24.51 -12.01 -4.57
CA PRO A 277 -24.72 -10.64 -4.12
C PRO A 277 -23.98 -10.39 -2.80
N ILE A 278 -22.95 -9.55 -2.86
CA ILE A 278 -22.59 -8.76 -1.67
C ILE A 278 -23.74 -7.75 -1.48
N CYS A 279 -24.58 -8.00 -0.48
CA CYS A 279 -25.71 -7.13 -0.16
C CYS A 279 -25.31 -6.15 0.95
N GLU A 280 -24.70 -5.05 0.53
CA GLU A 280 -24.51 -3.88 1.39
C GLU A 280 -25.87 -3.23 1.70
N SER A 281 -26.06 -2.85 2.96
CA SER A 281 -27.25 -2.13 3.43
C SER A 281 -26.83 -1.27 4.61
N ARG A 282 -27.70 -0.37 5.08
CA ARG A 282 -27.39 0.58 6.16
C ARG A 282 -26.74 -0.04 7.42
N GLN A 283 -26.93 -1.34 7.68
CA GLN A 283 -26.33 -2.06 8.82
C GLN A 283 -25.50 -3.29 8.39
N ARG A 284 -25.13 -3.42 7.11
CA ARG A 284 -24.34 -4.54 6.59
C ARG A 284 -23.22 -4.02 5.71
N PHE A 285 -21.99 -4.28 6.14
CA PHE A 285 -20.77 -3.85 5.46
C PHE A 285 -20.02 -5.06 4.92
N ALA A 286 -19.56 -4.98 3.68
CA ALA A 286 -18.69 -6.01 3.12
C ALA A 286 -17.32 -5.94 3.81
N TYR A 287 -16.78 -7.10 4.20
CA TYR A 287 -15.44 -7.21 4.82
C TYR A 287 -14.66 -8.38 4.21
N GLN A 288 -14.49 -8.34 2.89
CA GLN A 288 -13.69 -9.31 2.12
C GLN A 288 -13.10 -8.66 0.87
N GLY A 289 -12.05 -9.26 0.31
CA GLY A 289 -11.39 -8.76 -0.90
C GLY A 289 -10.94 -7.30 -0.74
N TYR A 290 -11.22 -6.48 -1.76
CA TYR A 290 -10.86 -5.06 -1.78
C TYR A 290 -11.44 -4.27 -0.59
N TYR A 291 -12.64 -4.60 -0.09
CA TYR A 291 -13.23 -3.91 1.07
C TYR A 291 -12.36 -4.06 2.33
N LYS A 292 -11.78 -5.23 2.56
CA LYS A 292 -10.83 -5.44 3.65
C LYS A 292 -9.52 -4.69 3.37
N GLN A 293 -9.05 -4.72 2.12
CA GLN A 293 -7.81 -4.03 1.74
C GLN A 293 -7.86 -2.52 1.97
N ILE A 294 -9.05 -1.89 1.88
CA ILE A 294 -9.23 -0.46 2.24
C ILE A 294 -8.85 -0.19 3.71
N PHE A 295 -9.27 -1.05 4.64
CA PHE A 295 -8.90 -0.88 6.05
C PHE A 295 -7.44 -1.20 6.30
N ASP A 296 -6.96 -2.31 5.73
CA ASP A 296 -5.57 -2.70 5.85
C ASP A 296 -4.64 -1.62 5.28
N ALA A 297 -5.08 -0.87 4.25
CA ALA A 297 -4.38 0.29 3.70
C ALA A 297 -4.10 1.37 4.74
N PHE A 298 -5.11 1.69 5.55
CA PHE A 298 -5.01 2.75 6.53
C PHE A 298 -4.27 2.32 7.80
N ILE A 299 -4.29 1.03 8.11
CA ILE A 299 -3.73 0.48 9.34
C ILE A 299 -2.28 0.06 9.16
N THR A 300 -1.96 -0.55 8.02
CA THR A 300 -0.63 -1.07 7.72
C THR A 300 0.29 -0.01 7.14
N ARG A 301 -0.03 1.30 7.29
CA ARG A 301 0.72 2.40 6.68
C ARG A 301 2.19 2.31 7.06
N LYS A 302 2.98 1.74 6.15
CA LYS A 302 4.43 1.85 6.12
C LYS A 302 4.75 3.15 5.41
N GLY A 303 5.70 3.92 5.92
CA GLY A 303 6.02 5.21 5.31
C GLY A 303 5.08 6.34 5.74
N VAL A 304 4.66 6.40 7.00
CA VAL A 304 3.91 7.54 7.57
C VAL A 304 4.85 8.69 7.87
N ARG A 305 4.56 9.88 7.33
CA ARG A 305 5.21 11.11 7.79
C ARG A 305 4.50 11.59 9.07
N SER A 306 5.18 11.49 10.20
CA SER A 306 4.63 11.80 11.51
C SER A 306 5.34 12.97 12.15
N SER A 307 4.61 13.78 12.91
CA SER A 307 5.20 14.72 13.86
C SER A 307 5.84 13.97 15.02
N VAL A 308 6.85 14.57 15.66
CA VAL A 308 7.39 14.08 16.93
C VAL A 308 6.87 14.99 18.03
N VAL A 309 6.02 14.43 18.89
CA VAL A 309 5.40 15.14 20.02
C VAL A 309 6.10 14.78 21.32
N VAL A 310 6.77 15.75 21.94
CA VAL A 310 7.39 15.60 23.25
C VAL A 310 6.37 15.92 24.36
N ASP A 311 5.98 14.90 25.10
CA ASP A 311 5.08 15.01 26.26
C ASP A 311 5.87 14.82 27.55
N ILE A 312 6.40 15.92 28.09
CA ILE A 312 7.12 15.92 29.37
C ILE A 312 6.20 15.62 30.56
N CYS A 313 4.89 15.94 30.48
CA CYS A 313 3.94 15.71 31.56
C CYS A 313 3.75 14.21 31.84
N ARG A 314 3.74 13.39 30.77
CA ARG A 314 3.65 11.93 30.85
C ARG A 314 5.00 11.23 30.69
N GLY A 315 6.07 11.97 30.41
CA GLY A 315 7.40 11.44 30.16
C GLY A 315 7.50 10.61 28.87
N HIS A 316 6.72 10.95 27.85
CA HIS A 316 6.58 10.20 26.60
C HIS A 316 7.09 11.00 25.39
N ILE A 317 7.50 10.29 24.34
CA ILE A 317 7.74 10.85 23.01
C ILE A 317 6.85 10.05 22.06
N LEU A 318 5.98 10.76 21.34
CA LEU A 318 4.92 10.17 20.53
C LEU A 318 5.12 10.53 19.06
N LEU A 319 4.77 9.60 18.19
CA LEU A 319 4.64 9.78 16.74
C LEU A 319 3.16 9.52 16.40
N PRO A 320 2.29 10.53 16.57
CA PRO A 320 0.84 10.32 16.65
C PRO A 320 0.24 9.84 15.34
N GLU A 321 0.70 10.35 14.19
CA GLU A 321 0.24 9.93 12.88
C GLU A 321 0.67 8.49 12.56
N ALA A 322 1.84 8.07 13.05
CA ALA A 322 2.29 6.68 12.99
C ALA A 322 1.64 5.78 14.05
N GLY A 323 0.89 6.36 15.00
CA GLY A 323 0.30 5.64 16.11
C GLY A 323 1.30 5.00 17.08
N VAL A 324 2.56 5.46 17.07
CA VAL A 324 3.67 4.84 17.81
C VAL A 324 4.08 5.71 18.99
N LYS A 325 4.44 5.05 20.09
CA LYS A 325 5.18 5.63 21.21
C LYS A 325 6.63 5.13 21.15
N LEU A 326 7.59 6.05 21.31
CA LEU A 326 9.01 5.69 21.29
C LEU A 326 9.41 5.02 22.62
N GLU A 327 9.39 3.68 22.61
CA GLU A 327 9.70 2.83 23.76
C GLU A 327 11.21 2.52 23.87
N GLY A 328 11.62 1.95 25.02
CA GLY A 328 13.02 1.52 25.23
C GLY A 328 14.02 2.66 25.46
N LEU A 329 13.56 3.91 25.58
CA LEU A 329 14.37 5.06 25.98
C LEU A 329 14.13 5.42 27.45
N HIS A 330 15.21 5.61 28.21
CA HIS A 330 15.13 6.13 29.58
C HIS A 330 15.10 7.68 29.55
N ARG A 331 14.84 8.30 30.71
CA ARG A 331 14.73 9.78 30.85
C ARG A 331 15.93 10.56 30.29
N ARG A 332 17.14 9.98 30.37
CA ARG A 332 18.35 10.63 29.83
C ARG A 332 18.33 10.67 28.30
N GLU A 333 17.97 9.58 27.63
CA GLU A 333 17.86 9.53 26.17
C GLU A 333 16.69 10.38 25.67
N LYS A 334 15.54 10.33 26.35
CA LYS A 334 14.36 11.17 26.01
C LYS A 334 14.71 12.66 26.08
N ALA A 335 15.38 13.08 27.15
CA ALA A 335 15.82 14.46 27.31
C ALA A 335 16.83 14.89 26.22
N LEU A 336 17.77 14.01 25.88
CA LEU A 336 18.76 14.30 24.84
C LEU A 336 18.11 14.39 23.45
N TYR A 337 17.15 13.52 23.14
CA TYR A 337 16.44 13.57 21.87
C TYR A 337 15.58 14.83 21.75
N ALA A 338 14.84 15.20 22.81
CA ALA A 338 14.08 16.45 22.85
C ALA A 338 14.97 17.69 22.69
N LEU A 339 16.16 17.69 23.30
CA LEU A 339 17.15 18.75 23.10
C LEU A 339 17.64 18.83 21.65
N PHE A 340 17.88 17.70 20.99
CA PHE A 340 18.24 17.72 19.56
C PHE A 340 17.10 18.25 18.70
N LEU A 341 15.84 17.87 18.95
CA LEU A 341 14.69 18.43 18.23
C LEU A 341 14.62 19.96 18.38
N LEU A 342 14.87 20.48 19.58
CA LEU A 342 14.88 21.91 19.88
C LEU A 342 16.00 22.66 19.14
N GLU A 343 17.24 22.17 19.25
CA GLU A 343 18.44 22.85 18.74
C GLU A 343 18.67 22.65 17.23
N SER A 344 17.94 21.73 16.59
CA SER A 344 18.07 21.48 15.15
C SER A 344 17.63 22.67 14.30
N LYS A 345 16.64 23.45 14.76
CA LYS A 345 16.22 24.70 14.11
C LYS A 345 17.35 25.73 14.03
N SER A 346 18.27 25.70 15.00
CA SER A 346 19.44 26.59 15.09
C SER A 346 20.71 26.00 14.46
N GLY A 347 20.58 24.92 13.68
CA GLY A 347 21.70 24.25 13.00
C GLY A 347 22.35 23.12 13.80
N GLY A 348 21.79 22.72 14.94
CA GLY A 348 22.21 21.57 15.74
C GLY A 348 23.36 21.84 16.71
N ILE A 349 23.81 20.79 17.41
CA ILE A 349 24.79 20.88 18.49
C ILE A 349 26.16 20.37 18.05
N ASN A 350 27.20 21.18 18.19
CA ASN A 350 28.57 20.77 17.90
C ASN A 350 29.36 20.53 19.20
N PHE A 351 29.74 19.28 19.43
CA PHE A 351 30.54 18.86 20.59
C PHE A 351 32.05 18.84 20.32
N ASN A 352 32.50 19.27 19.14
CA ASN A 352 33.92 19.30 18.81
C ASN A 352 34.55 20.53 19.44
N LYS A 353 35.50 20.29 20.35
CA LYS A 353 36.29 21.34 20.98
C LYS A 353 37.19 22.01 19.94
N PRO A 354 37.22 23.36 19.84
CA PRO A 354 38.08 24.05 18.91
C PRO A 354 39.55 23.85 19.27
N THR A 355 40.41 23.70 18.26
CA THR A 355 41.85 23.44 18.42
C THR A 355 42.71 24.69 18.48
N THR A 356 42.19 25.85 18.05
CA THR A 356 42.94 27.11 17.97
C THR A 356 42.13 28.29 18.51
N GLY A 357 42.81 29.19 19.22
CA GLY A 357 42.28 30.47 19.69
C GLY A 357 41.65 30.44 21.10
N LYS A 358 42.05 31.38 21.96
CA LYS A 358 41.48 31.53 23.31
C LYS A 358 40.01 31.97 23.26
N LYS A 359 39.67 32.92 22.38
CA LYS A 359 38.31 33.46 22.22
C LYS A 359 37.29 32.43 21.68
N SER A 360 37.72 31.56 20.77
CA SER A 360 36.91 30.46 20.23
C SER A 360 36.66 29.39 21.28
N LEU A 361 37.66 29.07 22.10
CA LEU A 361 37.50 28.14 23.23
C LEU A 361 36.55 28.70 24.30
N GLU A 362 36.67 29.98 24.66
CA GLU A 362 35.75 30.64 25.60
C GLU A 362 34.30 30.63 25.09
N ARG A 363 34.10 30.91 23.79
CA ARG A 363 32.76 30.83 23.16
C ARG A 363 32.21 29.41 23.17
N TYR A 364 33.05 28.41 22.88
CA TYR A 364 32.67 27.00 22.93
C TYR A 364 32.23 26.59 24.34
N ASN A 365 33.03 26.91 25.38
CA ASN A 365 32.71 26.56 26.76
C ASN A 365 31.39 27.18 27.21
N ARG A 366 31.18 28.48 26.95
CA ARG A 366 29.91 29.16 27.26
C ARG A 366 28.71 28.51 26.58
N ARG A 367 28.84 28.17 25.29
CA ARG A 367 27.77 27.47 24.57
C ARG A 367 27.50 26.11 25.17
N MET A 368 28.54 25.36 25.55
CA MET A 368 28.35 24.02 26.10
C MET A 368 27.79 24.02 27.52
N GLU A 369 28.13 25.02 28.33
CA GLU A 369 27.45 25.27 29.60
C GLU A 369 25.95 25.51 29.39
N ILE A 370 25.57 26.36 28.42
CA ILE A 370 24.16 26.61 28.09
C ILE A 370 23.46 25.33 27.62
N ILE A 371 24.06 24.57 26.70
CA ILE A 371 23.50 23.31 26.20
C ILE A 371 23.35 22.28 27.33
N GLN A 372 24.33 22.19 28.22
CA GLN A 372 24.26 21.32 29.40
C GLN A 372 23.14 21.77 30.35
N GLN A 373 22.98 23.08 30.56
CA GLN A 373 21.89 23.61 31.39
C GLN A 373 20.52 23.29 30.79
N LYS A 374 20.32 23.50 29.48
CA LYS A 374 19.08 23.13 28.78
C LYS A 374 18.79 21.64 28.94
N TYR A 375 19.80 20.79 28.69
CA TYR A 375 19.67 19.34 28.87
C TYR A 375 19.27 18.96 30.30
N SER A 376 19.92 19.54 31.31
CA SER A 376 19.62 19.22 32.72
C SER A 376 18.20 19.63 33.12
N ILE A 377 17.68 20.75 32.60
CA ILE A 377 16.28 21.17 32.82
C ILE A 377 15.31 20.19 32.16
N ILE A 378 15.56 19.81 30.89
CA ILE A 378 14.70 18.84 30.20
C ILE A 378 14.75 17.48 30.91
N TYR A 379 15.93 17.05 31.34
CA TYR A 379 16.14 15.81 32.09
C TYR A 379 15.34 15.76 33.40
N GLU A 380 15.33 16.86 34.14
CA GLU A 380 14.52 17.02 35.34
C GLU A 380 13.02 16.88 35.04
N ASN A 381 12.55 17.47 33.94
CA ASN A 381 11.15 17.39 33.53
C ASN A 381 10.72 16.00 33.05
N PHE A 382 11.67 15.14 32.67
CA PHE A 382 11.43 13.70 32.47
C PHE A 382 11.54 12.87 33.78
N GLY A 383 11.53 13.52 34.94
CA GLY A 383 11.61 12.90 36.26
C GLY A 383 13.04 12.60 36.72
N GLY A 384 14.04 13.26 36.13
CA GLY A 384 15.44 13.18 36.56
C GLY A 384 15.77 14.11 37.72
N ASP A 385 16.94 13.91 38.34
CA ASP A 385 17.55 14.90 39.26
C ASP A 385 18.51 15.77 38.46
N ARG A 386 18.27 17.09 38.43
CA ARG A 386 19.05 18.06 37.66
C ARG A 386 20.55 18.00 37.97
N ALA A 387 20.94 17.73 39.21
CA ALA A 387 22.34 17.64 39.63
C ALA A 387 23.03 16.35 39.14
N LYS A 388 22.24 15.33 38.80
CA LYS A 388 22.72 14.02 38.32
C LYS A 388 22.57 13.86 36.80
N ALA A 389 22.25 14.93 36.09
CA ALA A 389 22.15 14.90 34.64
C ALA A 389 23.53 14.52 34.03
N PRO A 390 23.57 13.55 33.11
CA PRO A 390 24.81 13.18 32.41
C PRO A 390 25.51 14.39 31.77
N ILE A 391 26.83 14.44 31.89
CA ILE A 391 27.64 15.49 31.27
C ILE A 391 27.79 15.18 29.78
N LEU A 392 27.22 16.03 28.92
CA LEU A 392 27.15 15.81 27.47
C LEU A 392 28.50 15.99 26.76
N GLU A 393 29.40 16.81 27.29
CA GLU A 393 30.75 16.99 26.74
C GLU A 393 31.59 15.69 26.76
N LEU A 394 31.26 14.77 27.67
CA LEU A 394 31.93 13.46 27.74
C LEU A 394 31.33 12.52 26.69
N SER A 395 32.15 12.09 25.74
CA SER A 395 31.72 11.17 24.66
C SER A 395 31.22 9.84 25.20
N THR A 396 31.80 9.36 26.30
CA THR A 396 31.41 8.15 27.03
C THR A 396 29.97 8.20 27.55
N ASN A 397 29.44 9.39 27.82
CA ASN A 397 28.04 9.58 28.23
C ASN A 397 27.13 9.73 27.02
N ARG A 398 27.45 10.66 26.09
CA ARG A 398 26.52 11.01 25.00
C ARG A 398 26.42 9.95 23.90
N LEU A 399 27.52 9.28 23.53
CA LEU A 399 27.52 8.37 22.38
C LEU A 399 26.63 7.14 22.60
N PRO A 400 26.64 6.49 23.78
CA PRO A 400 25.68 5.41 24.06
C PRO A 400 24.23 5.86 23.99
N MET A 401 23.91 7.06 24.48
CA MET A 401 22.56 7.62 24.42
C MET A 401 22.13 7.86 22.96
N ILE A 402 22.98 8.47 22.14
CA ILE A 402 22.72 8.70 20.71
C ILE A 402 22.53 7.36 19.98
N ALA A 403 23.37 6.37 20.27
CA ALA A 403 23.27 5.05 19.66
C ALA A 403 21.95 4.36 19.99
N LEU A 404 21.49 4.45 21.24
CA LEU A 404 20.21 3.88 21.66
C LEU A 404 19.02 4.61 21.02
N ILE A 405 19.05 5.95 20.97
CA ILE A 405 18.04 6.75 20.26
C ILE A 405 17.93 6.30 18.79
N LYS A 406 19.07 6.22 18.08
CA LYS A 406 19.11 5.75 16.69
C LYS A 406 18.56 4.34 16.54
N LYS A 407 18.90 3.43 17.46
CA LYS A 407 18.42 2.05 17.43
C LYS A 407 16.89 2.00 17.53
N GLN A 408 16.30 2.75 18.46
CA GLN A 408 14.84 2.75 18.64
C GLN A 408 14.11 3.41 17.47
N ILE A 409 14.67 4.47 16.88
CA ILE A 409 14.07 5.11 15.70
C ILE A 409 14.17 4.20 14.47
N ARG A 410 15.30 3.51 14.25
CA ARG A 410 15.44 2.54 13.15
C ARG A 410 14.51 1.35 13.25
N ALA A 411 14.12 0.96 14.47
CA ALA A 411 13.08 -0.05 14.64
C ALA A 411 11.73 0.38 14.03
N LEU A 412 11.56 1.67 13.72
CA LEU A 412 10.39 2.26 13.07
C LEU A 412 10.62 2.54 11.57
N ASP A 413 11.73 2.11 10.95
CA ASP A 413 12.03 2.40 9.54
C ASP A 413 10.94 1.85 8.59
N ASN A 414 10.33 0.72 8.95
CA ASN A 414 9.21 0.15 8.20
C ASN A 414 7.88 0.85 8.46
N VAL A 415 7.82 1.81 9.40
CA VAL A 415 6.62 2.55 9.80
C VAL A 415 6.67 3.99 9.30
N LEU A 416 7.83 4.64 9.37
CA LEU A 416 7.98 6.08 9.06
C LEU A 416 8.40 6.35 7.62
N ASN A 417 7.85 7.40 7.00
CA ASN A 417 8.33 7.91 5.72
C ASN A 417 9.68 8.58 5.93
N GLN A 418 10.68 8.24 5.12
CA GLN A 418 12.02 8.83 5.24
C GLN A 418 12.54 8.76 6.70
N GLY A 419 12.54 7.55 7.29
CA GLY A 419 12.91 7.33 8.71
C GLY A 419 14.25 7.96 9.12
N ASP A 420 15.18 8.12 8.18
CA ASP A 420 16.45 8.83 8.36
C ASP A 420 16.30 10.28 8.85
N ASP A 421 15.20 10.96 8.53
CA ASP A 421 14.98 12.36 8.94
C ASP A 421 14.77 12.49 10.45
N TYR A 422 14.25 11.44 11.09
CA TYR A 422 14.00 11.37 12.52
C TYR A 422 15.28 11.06 13.30
N LEU A 423 16.33 10.55 12.64
CA LEU A 423 17.57 10.17 13.28
C LEU A 423 18.42 11.39 13.67
N VAL A 424 19.13 11.25 14.79
CA VAL A 424 20.18 12.21 15.17
C VAL A 424 21.41 12.02 14.27
N GLN A 425 21.61 12.87 13.28
CA GLN A 425 22.72 12.76 12.31
C GLN A 425 23.70 13.93 12.45
N ARG A 426 24.94 13.73 11.99
CA ARG A 426 25.89 14.84 11.87
C ARG A 426 25.69 15.50 10.50
N ASN A 427 25.51 16.82 10.49
CA ASN A 427 25.49 17.59 9.25
C ASN A 427 26.92 17.83 8.71
N LEU A 428 27.01 18.49 7.55
CA LEU A 428 28.29 18.81 6.88
C LEU A 428 29.24 19.65 7.75
N TYR A 429 28.71 20.41 8.70
CA TYR A 429 29.47 21.23 9.65
C TYR A 429 29.87 20.46 10.93
N GLY A 430 29.53 19.17 11.00
CA GLY A 430 29.83 18.29 12.12
C GLY A 430 28.90 18.44 13.32
N ASN A 431 27.80 19.21 13.20
CA ASN A 431 26.80 19.39 14.25
C ASN A 431 25.81 18.23 14.24
N TYR A 432 25.39 17.77 15.42
CA TYR A 432 24.33 16.79 15.58
C TYR A 432 22.96 17.47 15.48
N CYS A 433 22.12 17.00 14.58
CA CYS A 433 20.76 17.50 14.35
C CYS A 433 19.81 16.35 13.96
N VAL A 434 18.52 16.59 14.13
CA VAL A 434 17.43 15.81 13.53
C VAL A 434 16.97 16.61 12.31
N LYS A 435 16.78 15.95 11.16
CA LYS A 435 16.47 16.64 9.89
C LYS A 435 14.98 16.93 9.70
N LEU A 436 14.16 16.71 10.73
CA LEU A 436 12.75 17.03 10.70
C LEU A 436 12.52 18.55 10.55
N PRO A 437 11.58 18.96 9.67
CA PRO A 437 11.08 20.32 9.61
C PRO A 437 10.56 20.79 10.99
N PRO A 438 10.76 22.07 11.35
CA PRO A 438 10.28 22.60 12.63
C PRO A 438 8.78 22.43 12.87
N GLU A 439 7.95 22.41 11.81
CA GLU A 439 6.49 22.19 11.95
C GLU A 439 6.14 20.80 12.51
N LEU A 440 7.01 19.82 12.27
CA LEU A 440 6.86 18.44 12.72
C LEU A 440 7.48 18.20 14.10
N CYS A 441 8.25 19.15 14.63
CA CYS A 441 8.78 19.11 15.98
C CYS A 441 7.77 19.79 16.93
N ARG A 442 7.03 18.99 17.71
CA ARG A 442 5.92 19.47 18.55
C ARG A 442 6.07 19.05 20.00
N CYS A 443 5.25 19.64 20.87
CA CYS A 443 5.25 19.33 22.30
C CYS A 443 3.85 19.46 22.91
N ILE A 444 3.65 18.87 24.09
CA ILE A 444 2.45 19.10 24.90
C ILE A 444 2.73 20.24 25.88
N GLU A 445 1.93 21.31 25.78
CA GLU A 445 2.00 22.44 26.68
C GLU A 445 1.61 22.03 28.11
N THR A 446 2.45 22.35 29.08
CA THR A 446 2.29 21.94 30.48
C THR A 446 1.03 22.50 31.14
N SER A 447 0.67 23.73 30.80
CA SER A 447 -0.47 24.45 31.40
C SER A 447 -1.82 24.00 30.83
N THR A 448 -1.91 23.86 29.50
CA THR A 448 -3.18 23.60 28.79
C THR A 448 -3.34 22.16 28.33
N ARG A 449 -2.28 21.34 28.39
CA ARG A 449 -2.20 19.97 27.85
C ARG A 449 -2.53 19.86 26.35
N LYS A 450 -2.39 20.96 25.61
CA LYS A 450 -2.61 21.00 24.16
C LYS A 450 -1.31 20.72 23.40
N ASN A 451 -1.45 20.14 22.22
CA ASN A 451 -0.34 19.91 21.28
C ASN A 451 -0.02 21.20 20.51
N CYS A 452 1.17 21.75 20.69
CA CYS A 452 1.61 23.00 20.06
C CYS A 452 3.07 22.91 19.57
N ALA A 453 3.51 23.90 18.79
CA ALA A 453 4.93 23.99 18.40
C ALA A 453 5.81 24.34 19.61
N PHE A 454 7.11 24.00 19.54
CA PHE A 454 8.09 24.41 20.57
C PHE A 454 8.13 25.94 20.77
N SER A 455 7.92 26.71 19.70
CA SER A 455 7.89 28.17 19.73
C SER A 455 6.61 28.78 20.33
N GLU A 456 5.62 27.96 20.64
CA GLU A 456 4.34 28.38 21.23
C GLU A 456 4.23 27.94 22.70
N SER A 457 5.10 27.03 23.15
CA SER A 457 5.10 26.54 24.52
C SER A 457 5.95 27.42 25.44
N GLU A 458 5.36 27.86 26.55
CA GLU A 458 6.03 28.79 27.48
C GLU A 458 7.29 28.18 28.09
N PHE A 459 7.27 26.87 28.36
CA PHE A 459 8.43 26.12 28.86
C PHE A 459 9.57 26.08 27.84
N TRP A 460 9.27 25.72 26.60
CA TRP A 460 10.27 25.55 25.56
C TRP A 460 10.80 26.88 25.00
N ILE A 461 9.97 27.93 24.98
CA ILE A 461 10.41 29.30 24.65
C ILE A 461 11.48 29.78 25.63
N LYS A 462 11.30 29.55 26.93
CA LYS A 462 12.30 29.92 27.96
C LYS A 462 13.63 29.21 27.72
N LEU A 463 13.60 27.94 27.31
CA LEU A 463 14.80 27.18 26.94
C LEU A 463 15.43 27.67 25.62
N LEU A 464 14.65 28.13 24.65
CA LEU A 464 15.17 28.71 23.41
C LEU A 464 15.84 30.07 23.62
N ALA A 465 15.39 30.83 24.61
CA ALA A 465 15.90 32.16 24.93
C ALA A 465 17.21 32.17 25.75
N MET A 466 17.61 31.03 26.34
CA MET A 466 18.92 30.82 26.97
C MET A 466 20.01 30.62 25.92
#